data_AF-A0AB35U8C9-F1
#
_entry.id   AF-A0AB35U8C9-F1
#
_cell.length_a   1.000
_cell.length_b   1.000
_cell.length_c   1.000
_cell.angle_alpha   90.00
_cell.angle_beta   90.00
_cell.angle_gamma   90.00
#
_symmetry.space_group_name_H-M   'P 1'
#
loop_
_entity.id
_entity.type
_entity.pdbx_description
1 polymer ?
#
loop_
_entity_poly.entity_id
_entity_poly.type
_entity_poly.pdbx_seq_one_letter_code
_entity_poly.pdbx_strand_id
1 'polypeptide(L)'
;MSKELKVCCSKEFDWFKSETCHELKRLGDADFIYAVLHENRIPNCWKEGKCFESLYYYSMVKYLFRIHHLSYEMPYKDLEHIKLKSVCVPSGAVMWDAHDPAMKMCHRCIDQAIPEFMEHNIAEGDIRDVA
;
A
#
# COMPACT_ATOMS: atom_id res chain seq x y z
N MET A 1 -18.21 8.14 -19.24
CA MET A 1 -17.53 6.89 -19.63
C MET A 1 -16.55 6.55 -18.53
N SER A 2 -16.91 5.63 -17.65
CA SER A 2 -16.01 5.16 -16.58
C SER A 2 -14.83 4.46 -17.26
N LYS A 3 -13.61 5.00 -17.15
CA LYS A 3 -12.41 4.26 -17.51
C LYS A 3 -12.37 3.03 -16.61
N GLU A 4 -12.47 1.85 -17.20
CA GLU A 4 -12.28 0.61 -16.48
C GLU A 4 -10.87 0.62 -15.90
N LEU A 5 -10.74 0.61 -14.56
CA LEU A 5 -9.42 0.60 -13.94
C LEU A 5 -8.75 -0.73 -14.26
N LYS A 6 -7.56 -0.66 -14.86
CA LYS A 6 -6.74 -1.83 -15.06
C LYS A 6 -6.27 -2.32 -13.70
N VAL A 7 -6.67 -3.53 -13.33
CA VAL A 7 -6.28 -4.21 -12.09
C VAL A 7 -5.15 -5.20 -12.37
N CYS A 8 -4.18 -5.31 -11.47
CA CYS A 8 -3.18 -6.37 -11.47
C CYS A 8 -3.04 -6.98 -10.07
N CYS A 9 -2.86 -8.29 -10.01
CA CYS A 9 -2.32 -8.97 -8.84
C CYS A 9 -0.81 -9.03 -8.96
N SER A 10 -0.11 -8.86 -7.85
CA SER A 10 1.33 -8.99 -7.74
C SER A 10 1.66 -9.84 -6.52
N LYS A 11 2.54 -10.84 -6.68
CA LYS A 11 3.01 -11.63 -5.53
C LYS A 11 3.78 -10.76 -4.55
N GLU A 12 4.43 -9.72 -5.07
CA GLU A 12 5.10 -8.69 -4.31
C GLU A 12 4.10 -7.96 -3.39
N PHE A 13 2.85 -7.74 -3.80
CA PHE A 13 1.82 -7.17 -2.93
C PHE A 13 1.60 -8.01 -1.68
N ASP A 14 1.20 -9.28 -1.83
CA ASP A 14 0.79 -10.08 -0.66
C ASP A 14 1.96 -10.35 0.28
N TRP A 15 3.12 -10.68 -0.30
CA TRP A 15 4.33 -10.96 0.48
C TRP A 15 4.80 -9.72 1.24
N PHE A 16 4.92 -8.59 0.55
CA PHE A 16 5.43 -7.36 1.17
C PHE A 16 4.43 -6.76 2.16
N LYS A 17 3.13 -6.83 1.86
CA LYS A 17 2.06 -6.50 2.81
C LYS A 17 2.24 -7.29 4.09
N SER A 18 2.32 -8.62 3.99
CA SER A 18 2.41 -9.50 5.16
C SER A 18 3.62 -9.15 6.02
N GLU A 19 4.81 -9.07 5.41
CA GLU A 19 6.05 -8.73 6.12
C GLU A 19 5.94 -7.36 6.81
N THR A 20 5.46 -6.35 6.09
CA THR A 20 5.36 -4.98 6.59
C THR A 20 4.34 -4.84 7.71
N CYS A 21 3.18 -5.49 7.60
CA CYS A 21 2.13 -5.43 8.63
C CYS A 21 2.53 -6.21 9.89
N HIS A 22 3.25 -7.35 9.75
CA HIS A 22 3.83 -8.05 10.88
C HIS A 22 4.90 -7.21 11.58
N GLU A 23 5.76 -6.52 10.83
CA GLU A 23 6.74 -5.60 11.39
C GLU A 23 6.06 -4.44 12.13
N LEU A 24 5.07 -3.79 11.52
CA LEU A 24 4.28 -2.73 12.14
C LEU A 24 3.64 -3.20 13.46
N LYS A 25 3.04 -4.40 13.48
CA LYS A 25 2.46 -4.98 14.69
C LYS A 25 3.50 -5.21 15.79
N ARG A 26 4.71 -5.64 15.42
CA ARG A 26 5.79 -5.93 16.36
C ARG A 26 6.41 -4.67 16.96
N LEU A 27 6.63 -3.64 16.13
CA LEU A 27 7.27 -2.38 16.53
C LEU A 27 6.26 -1.41 17.16
N GLY A 28 5.00 -1.46 16.72
CA GLY A 28 4.06 -0.37 16.93
C GLY A 28 4.33 0.81 15.99
N ASP A 29 3.39 1.75 15.95
CA ASP A 29 3.34 2.75 14.88
C ASP A 29 4.52 3.73 14.91
N ALA A 30 4.86 4.25 16.10
CA ALA A 30 5.91 5.25 16.26
C ALA A 30 7.29 4.70 15.88
N ASP A 31 7.64 3.51 16.39
CA ASP A 31 8.91 2.86 16.12
C ASP A 31 9.00 2.38 14.66
N PHE A 32 7.88 1.94 14.07
CA PHE A 32 7.81 1.61 12.65
C PHE A 32 8.06 2.85 11.77
N ILE A 33 7.40 3.98 12.05
CA ILE A 33 7.64 5.24 11.34
C ILE A 33 9.12 5.63 11.45
N TYR A 34 9.67 5.57 12.66
CA TYR A 34 11.07 5.90 12.90
C TYR A 34 12.00 5.01 12.07
N ALA A 35 11.79 3.68 12.08
CA ALA A 35 12.59 2.75 11.31
C ALA A 35 12.52 3.05 9.80
N VAL A 36 11.33 3.26 9.25
CA VAL A 36 11.15 3.55 7.81
C VAL A 36 11.86 4.84 7.39
N LEU A 37 11.72 5.91 8.18
CA LEU A 37 12.30 7.22 7.85
C LEU A 37 13.80 7.28 8.14
N HIS A 38 14.24 6.83 9.31
CA HIS A 38 15.63 6.93 9.76
C HIS A 38 16.56 5.99 8.97
N GLU A 39 16.10 4.79 8.64
CA GLU A 39 16.86 3.84 7.82
C GLU A 39 16.74 4.12 6.31
N ASN A 40 16.09 5.23 5.92
CA ASN A 40 15.93 5.65 4.54
C ASN A 40 15.30 4.57 3.64
N ARG A 41 14.36 3.78 4.16
CA ARG A 41 13.79 2.64 3.42
C ARG A 41 13.09 3.08 2.14
N ILE A 42 12.31 4.16 2.18
CA ILE A 42 11.60 4.73 1.03
C ILE A 42 12.56 5.07 -0.14
N PRO A 43 13.58 5.95 0.05
CA PRO A 43 14.49 6.31 -1.05
C PRO A 43 15.43 5.17 -1.44
N ASN A 44 15.76 4.24 -0.53
CA ASN A 44 16.56 3.06 -0.87
C ASN A 44 15.80 2.13 -1.82
N CYS A 45 14.54 1.79 -1.49
CA CYS A 45 13.67 1.02 -2.40
C CYS A 45 13.55 1.72 -3.76
N TRP A 46 13.33 3.04 -3.77
CA TRP A 46 13.21 3.80 -5.01
C TRP A 46 14.46 3.69 -5.90
N LYS A 47 15.65 3.89 -5.32
CA LYS A 47 16.93 3.80 -6.04
C LYS A 47 17.21 2.40 -6.59
N GLU A 48 16.74 1.36 -5.90
CA GLU A 48 16.85 -0.03 -6.33
C GLU A 48 15.81 -0.42 -7.40
N GLY A 49 14.92 0.49 -7.79
CA GLY A 49 13.84 0.22 -8.75
C GLY A 49 12.64 -0.51 -8.14
N LYS A 50 12.64 -0.72 -6.82
CA LYS A 50 11.55 -1.33 -6.03
C LYS A 50 10.43 -0.31 -5.80
N CYS A 51 9.73 0.01 -6.89
CA CYS A 51 8.72 1.07 -6.91
C CYS A 51 7.51 0.74 -6.03
N PHE A 52 7.07 -0.53 -6.02
CA PHE A 52 5.94 -0.96 -5.21
C PHE A 52 6.23 -0.76 -3.72
N GLU A 53 7.36 -1.28 -3.25
CA GLU A 53 7.77 -1.23 -1.85
C GLU A 53 7.99 0.21 -1.37
N SER A 54 8.60 1.05 -2.22
CA SER A 54 8.82 2.47 -1.92
C SER A 54 7.49 3.21 -1.73
N LEU A 55 6.54 3.02 -2.64
CA LEU A 55 5.21 3.64 -2.56
C LEU A 55 4.38 3.07 -1.40
N TYR A 56 4.51 1.78 -1.10
CA TYR A 56 3.83 1.15 0.02
C TYR A 56 4.32 1.74 1.36
N TYR A 57 5.63 1.84 1.58
CA TYR A 57 6.17 2.51 2.78
C TYR A 57 5.77 3.99 2.87
N TYR A 58 5.82 4.71 1.75
CA TYR A 58 5.40 6.11 1.70
C TYR A 58 3.93 6.27 2.11
N SER A 59 3.05 5.44 1.56
CA SER A 59 1.61 5.41 1.87
C SER A 59 1.34 5.04 3.33
N MET A 60 2.05 4.03 3.83
CA MET A 60 1.97 3.56 5.22
C MET A 60 2.31 4.68 6.19
N VAL A 61 3.44 5.36 6.00
CA VAL A 61 3.85 6.47 6.88
C VAL A 61 2.85 7.62 6.82
N LYS A 62 2.38 8.01 5.63
CA LYS A 62 1.33 9.04 5.50
C LYS A 62 0.06 8.68 6.26
N TYR A 63 -0.39 7.43 6.13
CA TYR A 63 -1.58 6.95 6.83
C TYR A 63 -1.39 6.98 8.35
N LEU A 64 -0.25 6.50 8.85
CA LEU A 64 0.06 6.52 10.28
C LEU A 64 0.13 7.95 10.82
N PHE A 65 0.70 8.90 10.08
CA PHE A 65 0.65 10.32 10.46
C PHE A 65 -0.77 10.87 10.52
N ARG A 66 -1.63 10.52 9.56
CA ARG A 66 -3.03 10.95 9.56
C ARG A 66 -3.77 10.45 10.81
N ILE A 67 -3.69 9.16 11.11
CA ILE A 67 -4.44 8.56 12.22
C ILE A 67 -3.93 9.03 13.60
N HIS A 68 -2.67 9.46 13.69
CA HIS A 68 -2.08 10.04 14.91
C HIS A 68 -2.12 11.57 14.94
N HIS A 69 -2.76 12.23 13.97
CA HIS A 69 -2.85 13.68 13.87
C HIS A 69 -1.48 14.39 13.88
N LEU A 70 -0.47 13.75 13.33
CA LEU A 70 0.89 14.28 13.27
C LEU A 70 1.01 15.20 12.04
N SER A 71 1.39 16.45 12.30
CA SER A 71 1.74 17.40 11.24
C SER A 71 3.19 17.16 10.83
N TYR A 72 3.39 16.33 9.81
CA TYR A 72 4.72 16.05 9.27
C TYR A 72 4.72 16.22 7.75
N GLU A 73 5.66 17.03 7.27
CA GLU A 73 5.90 17.20 5.85
C GLU A 73 6.78 16.05 5.35
N MET A 74 6.22 15.20 4.49
CA MET A 74 6.97 14.07 3.93
C MET A 74 8.17 14.56 3.11
N PRO A 75 9.41 14.09 3.39
CA PRO A 75 10.61 14.57 2.71
C PRO A 75 10.71 14.07 1.25
N TYR A 76 9.85 13.13 0.85
CA TYR A 76 9.84 12.49 -0.47
C TYR A 76 8.69 12.98 -1.35
N LYS A 77 8.55 14.30 -1.50
CA LYS A 77 7.45 14.92 -2.27
C LYS A 77 7.36 14.44 -3.72
N ASP A 78 8.48 14.07 -4.31
CA ASP A 78 8.52 13.55 -5.69
C ASP A 78 7.68 12.28 -5.86
N LEU A 79 7.40 11.55 -4.78
CA LEU A 79 6.57 10.34 -4.81
C LEU A 79 5.07 10.65 -4.76
N GLU A 80 4.66 11.84 -4.30
CA GLU A 80 3.25 12.20 -4.04
C GLU A 80 2.34 12.02 -5.27
N HIS A 81 2.88 12.22 -6.47
CA HIS A 81 2.13 12.12 -7.72
C HIS A 81 2.40 10.83 -8.50
N ILE A 82 3.25 9.95 -7.98
CA ILE A 82 3.62 8.70 -8.66
C ILE A 82 2.53 7.66 -8.42
N LYS A 83 2.18 6.90 -9.46
CA LYS A 83 1.21 5.80 -9.34
C LYS A 83 1.72 4.57 -10.05
N LEU A 84 1.34 3.39 -9.54
CA LEU A 84 1.51 2.15 -10.30
C LEU A 84 0.68 2.21 -11.58
N LYS A 85 1.15 1.54 -12.65
CA LYS A 85 0.48 1.53 -13.97
C LYS A 85 -0.93 0.92 -13.93
N SER A 86 -1.19 0.07 -12.95
CA SER A 86 -2.45 -0.61 -12.69
C SER A 86 -2.69 -0.65 -11.19
N VAL A 87 -3.95 -0.77 -10.79
CA VAL A 87 -4.31 -0.94 -9.38
C VAL A 87 -3.86 -2.29 -8.90
N CYS A 88 -2.97 -2.29 -7.92
CA CYS A 88 -2.46 -3.48 -7.28
C CYS A 88 -3.45 -3.94 -6.22
N VAL A 89 -4.00 -5.14 -6.37
CA VAL A 89 -4.97 -5.74 -5.44
C VAL A 89 -4.39 -7.04 -4.85
N PRO A 90 -4.88 -7.50 -3.69
CA PRO A 90 -4.50 -8.79 -3.13
C PRO A 90 -4.77 -9.94 -4.11
N SER A 91 -3.89 -10.96 -4.16
CA SER A 91 -4.08 -12.09 -5.08
C SER A 91 -5.38 -12.84 -4.82
N GLY A 92 -5.77 -12.97 -3.54
CA GLY A 92 -7.02 -13.60 -3.14
C GLY A 92 -8.25 -12.96 -3.80
N ALA A 93 -8.25 -11.63 -3.98
CA ALA A 93 -9.36 -10.94 -4.65
C ALA A 93 -9.47 -11.34 -6.13
N VAL A 94 -8.34 -11.40 -6.84
CA VAL A 94 -8.31 -11.84 -8.25
C VAL A 94 -8.73 -13.30 -8.38
N MET A 95 -8.29 -14.16 -7.45
CA MET A 95 -8.67 -15.58 -7.44
C MET A 95 -10.18 -15.76 -7.22
N TRP A 96 -10.77 -15.00 -6.30
CA TRP A 96 -12.21 -15.04 -6.07
C TRP A 96 -13.00 -14.55 -7.28
N ASP A 97 -12.60 -13.45 -7.92
CA ASP A 97 -13.31 -12.95 -9.11
C ASP A 97 -13.14 -13.86 -10.33
N ALA A 98 -12.01 -14.57 -10.43
CA ALA A 98 -11.82 -15.60 -11.45
C ALA A 98 -12.72 -16.83 -11.21
N HIS A 99 -13.03 -17.14 -9.95
CA HIS A 99 -13.95 -18.22 -9.58
C HIS A 99 -15.41 -17.82 -9.75
N ASP A 100 -15.79 -16.63 -9.29
CA ASP A 100 -17.14 -16.07 -9.38
C ASP A 100 -17.08 -14.55 -9.65
N PRO A 101 -17.24 -14.11 -10.91
CA PRO A 101 -17.23 -12.69 -11.27
C PRO A 101 -18.34 -11.85 -10.61
N ALA A 102 -19.42 -12.47 -10.10
CA ALA A 102 -20.48 -11.74 -9.40
C ALA A 102 -20.03 -11.24 -8.02
N MET A 103 -18.97 -11.84 -7.46
CA MET A 103 -18.40 -11.43 -6.18
C MET A 103 -17.80 -10.02 -6.25
N LYS A 104 -17.14 -9.65 -7.36
CA LYS A 104 -16.50 -8.34 -7.55
C LYS A 104 -15.52 -7.99 -6.41
N MET A 105 -14.77 -8.96 -5.91
CA MET A 105 -13.77 -8.79 -4.84
C MET A 105 -12.75 -7.71 -5.18
N CYS A 106 -12.24 -7.66 -6.41
CA CYS A 106 -11.30 -6.61 -6.81
C CYS A 106 -11.91 -5.22 -6.64
N HIS A 107 -13.19 -5.04 -6.99
CA HIS A 107 -13.89 -3.77 -6.81
C HIS A 107 -14.04 -3.43 -5.32
N ARG A 108 -14.42 -4.41 -4.49
CA ARG A 108 -14.54 -4.21 -3.04
C ARG A 108 -13.21 -3.82 -2.39
N CYS A 109 -12.10 -4.44 -2.78
CA CYS A 109 -10.77 -4.07 -2.28
C CYS A 109 -10.42 -2.62 -2.64
N ILE A 110 -10.78 -2.16 -3.83
CA ILE A 110 -10.56 -0.78 -4.27
C ILE A 110 -11.42 0.19 -3.47
N ASP A 111 -12.70 -0.12 -3.28
CA ASP A 111 -13.65 0.72 -2.55
C ASP A 111 -13.30 0.85 -1.06
N GLN A 112 -12.66 -0.18 -0.49
CA GLN A 112 -12.26 -0.25 0.91
C GLN A 112 -10.81 0.18 1.15
N ALA A 113 -10.07 0.52 0.09
CA ALA A 113 -8.67 0.87 0.21
C ALA A 113 -8.48 2.13 1.06
N ILE A 114 -7.44 2.11 1.90
CA ILE A 114 -6.97 3.26 2.64
C ILE A 114 -6.57 4.33 1.61
N PRO A 115 -7.09 5.57 1.73
CA PRO A 115 -6.90 6.60 0.71
C PRO A 115 -5.44 6.86 0.32
N GLU A 116 -4.53 6.87 1.30
CA GLU A 116 -3.10 7.09 1.11
C GLU A 116 -2.44 6.02 0.23
N PHE A 117 -2.88 4.77 0.34
CA PHE A 117 -2.40 3.70 -0.54
C PHE A 117 -3.04 3.80 -1.93
N MET A 118 -4.34 4.13 -1.97
CA MET A 118 -5.08 4.24 -3.22
C MET A 118 -4.62 5.43 -4.08
N GLU A 119 -4.08 6.50 -3.47
CA GLU A 119 -3.40 7.59 -4.17
C GLU A 119 -2.32 7.06 -5.13
N HIS A 120 -1.65 5.97 -4.77
CA HIS A 120 -0.58 5.30 -5.51
C HIS A 120 -1.03 4.05 -6.29
N ASN A 121 -2.34 3.81 -6.41
CA ASN A 121 -2.94 2.62 -7.02
C ASN A 121 -2.62 1.31 -6.25
N ILE A 122 -2.59 1.36 -4.92
CA ILE A 122 -2.42 0.19 -4.05
C ILE A 122 -3.71 -0.01 -3.26
N ALA A 123 -4.39 -1.14 -3.43
CA ALA A 123 -5.65 -1.45 -2.76
C ALA A 123 -5.40 -2.17 -1.41
N GLU A 124 -4.64 -1.51 -0.53
CA GLU A 124 -4.48 -1.92 0.87
C GLU A 124 -5.64 -1.36 1.69
N GLY A 125 -6.42 -2.23 2.32
CA GLY A 125 -7.62 -1.85 3.08
C GLY A 125 -7.45 -1.90 4.60
N ASP A 126 -6.53 -2.74 5.09
CA ASP A 126 -6.31 -2.88 6.53
C ASP A 126 -4.87 -3.33 6.81
N ILE A 127 -4.11 -2.44 7.44
CA ILE A 127 -2.71 -2.65 7.83
C ILE A 127 -2.57 -3.37 9.18
N ARG A 128 -3.69 -3.61 9.88
CA ARG A 128 -3.76 -4.32 11.15
C ARG A 128 -4.21 -5.77 10.98
N ASP A 129 -4.85 -6.07 9.85
CA ASP A 129 -5.20 -7.43 9.49
C ASP A 129 -3.96 -8.20 9.02
N VAL A 130 -3.50 -9.10 9.90
CA VAL A 130 -2.26 -9.87 9.76
C VAL A 130 -2.52 -11.37 9.67
N ALA A 131 -3.71 -11.75 9.21
CA ALA A 131 -4.19 -13.13 9.08
C ALA A 131 -3.20 -14.08 8.39
#